data_AF-A0A950H0J3-F1
#
_entry.id   AF-A0A950H0J3-F1
#
_cell.length_a   1.000
_cell.length_b   1.000
_cell.length_c   1.000
_cell.angle_alpha   90.00
_cell.angle_beta   90.00
_cell.angle_gamma   90.00
#
_symmetry.space_group_name_H-M   'P 1'
#
loop_
_entity.id
_entity.type
_entity.pdbx_description
1 polymer ?
#
loop_
_entity_poly.entity_id
_entity_poly.type
_entity_poly.pdbx_seq_one_letter_code
_entity_poly.pdbx_strand_id
1 'polypeptide(L)'
;MSELRQLKRETGDLLTGLGATPEQVARSLAAAGVEGLPRSNRSCAIARYLTAVMGGEPSVRAVAVGPCSLMIHMVRPRDGKPAGRLLVQLPKPVRQFVAAFDAGDYPELERGTSGTEVRPMVTLPGPC
;
A
#
# COMPACT_ATOMS: atom_id res chain seq x y z
N MET A 1 -23.49 -7.73 -15.23
CA MET A 1 -23.10 -8.00 -13.84
C MET A 1 -21.96 -7.04 -13.50
N SER A 2 -22.02 -6.36 -12.35
CA SER A 2 -21.19 -5.16 -12.09
C SER A 2 -19.69 -5.48 -12.01
N GLU A 3 -18.88 -4.88 -12.88
CA GLU A 3 -17.40 -4.85 -12.81
C GLU A 3 -16.88 -4.62 -11.38
N LEU A 4 -17.58 -3.80 -10.60
CA LEU A 4 -17.30 -3.54 -9.18
C LEU A 4 -17.22 -4.81 -8.31
N ARG A 5 -18.11 -5.76 -8.55
CA ARG A 5 -18.15 -7.02 -7.79
C ARG A 5 -17.02 -7.94 -8.20
N GLN A 6 -16.62 -7.88 -9.47
CA GLN A 6 -15.51 -8.65 -10.00
C GLN A 6 -14.18 -8.10 -9.49
N LEU A 7 -13.96 -6.79 -9.60
CA LEU A 7 -12.80 -6.10 -9.03
C LEU A 7 -12.68 -6.35 -7.51
N LYS A 8 -13.79 -6.34 -6.77
CA LYS A 8 -13.80 -6.67 -5.34
C LYS A 8 -13.35 -8.11 -5.07
N ARG A 9 -13.81 -9.07 -5.86
CA ARG A 9 -13.42 -10.48 -5.72
C ARG A 9 -11.94 -10.66 -6.06
N GLU A 10 -11.50 -10.15 -7.20
CA GLU A 10 -10.11 -10.21 -7.64
C GLU A 10 -9.17 -9.54 -6.63
N THR A 11 -9.56 -8.39 -6.07
CA THR A 11 -8.82 -7.74 -4.98
C THR A 11 -8.74 -8.64 -3.74
N GLY A 12 -9.85 -9.27 -3.36
CA GLY A 12 -9.91 -10.18 -2.22
C GLY A 12 -9.04 -11.43 -2.41
N ASP A 13 -9.06 -11.99 -3.62
CA ASP A 13 -8.28 -13.16 -3.99
C ASP A 13 -6.78 -12.83 -4.05
N LEU A 14 -6.41 -11.66 -4.58
CA LEU A 14 -5.04 -11.14 -4.53
C LEU A 14 -4.55 -10.96 -3.09
N LEU A 15 -5.35 -10.33 -2.23
CA LEU A 15 -5.00 -10.13 -0.82
C LEU A 15 -4.87 -11.46 -0.06
N THR A 16 -5.68 -12.47 -0.42
CA THR A 16 -5.59 -13.81 0.14
C THR A 16 -4.37 -14.57 -0.38
N GLY A 17 -4.02 -14.36 -1.66
CA GLY A 17 -2.85 -14.94 -2.31
C GLY A 17 -1.51 -14.39 -1.83
N LEU A 18 -1.48 -13.19 -1.23
CA LEU A 18 -0.27 -12.64 -0.60
C LEU A 18 0.24 -13.49 0.57
N GLY A 19 -0.65 -14.20 1.26
CA GLY A 19 -0.28 -15.07 2.36
C GLY A 19 -1.40 -15.25 3.38
N ALA A 20 -1.37 -16.41 4.04
CA ALA A 20 -2.27 -16.72 5.14
C ALA A 20 -1.79 -16.15 6.49
N THR A 21 -0.59 -15.58 6.52
CA THR A 21 0.09 -15.06 7.73
C THR A 21 0.76 -13.71 7.43
N PRO A 22 0.92 -12.83 8.44
CA PRO A 22 1.54 -11.53 8.24
C PRO A 22 2.97 -11.62 7.71
N GLU A 23 3.74 -12.64 8.10
CA GLU A 23 5.10 -12.88 7.62
C GLU A 23 5.13 -13.37 6.16
N GLN A 24 4.11 -14.11 5.71
CA GLN A 24 3.98 -14.45 4.30
C GLN A 24 3.62 -13.22 3.47
N VAL A 25 2.72 -12.38 3.97
CA VAL A 25 2.38 -11.10 3.31
C VAL A 25 3.62 -10.23 3.18
N ALA A 26 4.41 -10.10 4.24
CA ALA A 26 5.67 -9.37 4.25
C ALA A 26 6.64 -9.91 3.19
N ARG A 27 6.88 -11.23 3.18
CA ARG A 27 7.75 -11.88 2.19
C ARG A 27 7.27 -11.71 0.75
N SER A 28 5.96 -11.80 0.50
CA SER A 28 5.39 -11.59 -0.83
C SER A 28 5.59 -10.14 -1.29
N LEU A 29 5.41 -9.17 -0.40
CA LEU A 29 5.68 -7.75 -0.69
C LEU A 29 7.17 -7.49 -0.94
N ALA A 30 8.06 -8.11 -0.16
CA ALA A 30 9.51 -8.01 -0.33
C ALA A 30 9.96 -8.64 -1.64
N ALA A 31 9.42 -9.82 -1.98
CA ALA A 31 9.69 -10.50 -3.24
C ALA A 31 9.19 -9.70 -4.46
N ALA A 32 8.12 -8.94 -4.29
CA ALA A 32 7.64 -7.99 -5.29
C ALA A 32 8.45 -6.67 -5.32
N GLY A 33 9.44 -6.49 -4.44
CA GLY A 33 10.23 -5.26 -4.34
C GLY A 33 9.42 -4.03 -3.91
N VAL A 34 8.32 -4.25 -3.18
CA VAL A 34 7.42 -3.16 -2.78
C VAL A 34 7.73 -2.71 -1.36
N GLU A 35 8.19 -1.47 -1.25
CA GLU A 35 8.43 -0.78 0.01
C GLU A 35 7.31 0.23 0.30
N GLY A 36 7.03 0.54 1.56
CA GLY A 36 6.03 1.53 1.96
C GLY A 36 6.37 2.33 3.20
N LEU A 37 5.58 3.36 3.49
CA LEU A 37 5.71 4.14 4.72
C LEU A 37 4.77 3.60 5.80
N PRO A 38 5.27 3.26 7.00
CA PRO A 38 4.41 2.89 8.11
C PRO A 38 3.52 4.08 8.51
N ARG A 39 2.34 3.78 9.06
CA ARG A 39 1.32 4.75 9.50
C ARG A 39 0.78 5.65 8.39
N SER A 40 1.02 5.30 7.13
CA SER A 40 0.57 6.07 5.97
C SER A 40 -0.49 5.31 5.17
N ASN A 41 -1.73 5.77 5.23
CA ASN A 41 -2.85 5.12 4.54
C ASN A 41 -2.70 5.06 3.00
N ARG A 42 -1.95 5.98 2.40
CA ARG A 42 -1.75 6.04 0.93
C ARG A 42 -0.39 5.51 0.48
N SER A 43 0.59 5.51 1.38
CA SER A 43 1.97 5.12 1.06
C SER A 43 2.39 3.81 1.73
N CYS A 44 1.50 3.13 2.45
CA CYS A 44 1.73 1.79 3.00
C CYS A 44 2.14 0.80 1.89
N ALA A 45 2.93 -0.21 2.24
CA ALA A 45 3.43 -1.21 1.29
C ALA A 45 2.29 -1.89 0.53
N ILE A 46 1.17 -2.18 1.22
CA ILE A 46 -0.04 -2.74 0.60
C ILE A 46 -0.67 -1.76 -0.39
N ALA A 47 -0.76 -0.47 -0.04
CA ALA A 47 -1.36 0.54 -0.92
C ALA A 47 -0.55 0.68 -2.21
N ARG A 48 0.79 0.62 -2.11
CA ARG A 48 1.70 0.67 -3.25
C ARG A 48 1.64 -0.60 -4.09
N TYR A 49 1.61 -1.77 -3.46
CA TYR A 49 1.45 -3.05 -4.16
C TYR A 49 0.15 -3.05 -4.96
N LEU A 50 -0.96 -2.68 -4.34
CA LEU A 50 -2.25 -2.61 -5.03
C LEU A 50 -2.28 -1.53 -6.10
N THR A 51 -1.61 -0.39 -5.91
CA THR A 51 -1.46 0.62 -6.96
C THR A 51 -0.64 0.11 -8.14
N ALA A 52 0.39 -0.71 -7.89
CA ALA A 52 1.19 -1.31 -8.96
C ALA A 52 0.39 -2.39 -9.73
N VAL A 53 -0.34 -3.25 -9.01
CA VAL A 53 -1.16 -4.32 -9.61
C VAL A 53 -2.40 -3.76 -10.32
N MET A 54 -3.08 -2.79 -9.71
CA MET A 54 -4.28 -2.14 -10.27
C MET A 54 -3.98 -0.93 -11.15
N GLY A 55 -2.72 -0.53 -11.30
CA GLY A 55 -2.35 0.62 -12.12
C GLY A 55 -2.69 0.45 -13.60
N GLY A 56 -2.87 -0.80 -14.05
CA GLY A 56 -3.36 -1.14 -15.38
C GLY A 56 -4.88 -1.05 -15.54
N GLU A 57 -5.64 -0.94 -14.44
CA GLU A 57 -7.10 -0.88 -14.49
C GLU A 57 -7.59 0.56 -14.74
N PRO A 58 -8.18 0.86 -15.91
CA PRO A 58 -8.61 2.22 -16.25
C PRO A 58 -9.74 2.73 -15.34
N SER A 59 -10.41 1.82 -14.64
CA SER A 59 -11.47 2.10 -13.68
C SER A 59 -10.94 2.54 -12.31
N VAL A 60 -9.65 2.36 -12.00
CA VAL A 60 -9.06 2.68 -10.69
C VAL A 60 -8.32 4.01 -10.74
N ARG A 61 -8.69 4.95 -9.85
CA ARG A 61 -8.06 6.26 -9.72
C ARG A 61 -6.98 6.29 -8.63
N ALA A 62 -7.30 5.72 -7.47
CA ALA A 62 -6.41 5.72 -6.32
C ALA A 62 -6.80 4.62 -5.33
N VAL A 63 -5.83 4.14 -4.56
CA VAL A 63 -6.05 3.14 -3.52
C VAL A 63 -5.56 3.70 -2.18
N ALA A 64 -6.35 3.49 -1.13
CA ALA A 64 -6.00 3.85 0.24
C ALA A 64 -6.27 2.65 1.16
N VAL A 65 -5.30 2.33 2.01
CA VAL A 65 -5.41 1.28 3.04
C VAL A 65 -5.74 1.96 4.35
N GLY A 66 -6.84 1.55 4.99
CA GLY A 66 -7.15 1.87 6.37
C GLY A 66 -6.83 0.70 7.30
N PRO A 67 -7.04 0.86 8.62
CA PRO A 67 -6.65 -0.14 9.62
C PRO A 67 -7.33 -1.51 9.45
N CYS A 68 -8.55 -1.52 8.91
CA CYS A 68 -9.33 -2.75 8.69
C CYS A 68 -9.91 -2.89 7.29
N SER A 69 -9.76 -1.87 6.45
CA SER A 69 -10.45 -1.78 5.16
C SER A 69 -9.60 -1.09 4.11
N LEU A 70 -9.62 -1.64 2.91
CA LEU A 70 -9.12 -1.01 1.71
C LEU A 70 -10.21 -0.15 1.07
N MET A 71 -9.87 1.06 0.67
CA MET A 71 -10.71 1.96 -0.10
C MET A 71 -10.10 2.17 -1.49
N ILE A 72 -10.83 1.75 -2.51
CA ILE A 72 -10.47 1.97 -3.92
C ILE A 72 -11.35 3.09 -4.45
N HIS A 73 -10.72 4.18 -4.85
CA HIS A 73 -11.36 5.29 -5.54
C HIS A 73 -11.38 4.97 -7.03
N MET A 74 -12.57 4.97 -7.62
CA MET A 74 -12.71 4.69 -9.05
C MET A 74 -12.81 5.97 -9.86
N VAL A 75 -12.36 5.90 -11.12
CA VAL A 75 -12.54 6.97 -12.09
C VAL A 75 -14.04 7.10 -12.40
N ARG A 76 -14.54 8.32 -12.60
CA ARG A 76 -15.93 8.50 -13.07
C ARG A 76 -16.07 7.81 -14.43
N PRO A 77 -17.03 6.88 -14.60
CA PRO A 77 -17.37 6.40 -15.93
C PRO A 77 -17.79 7.61 -16.79
N ARG A 78 -17.40 7.63 -18.06
CA ARG A 78 -17.80 8.69 -19.01
C ARG A 78 -19.34 8.83 -19.12
N ASP A 79 -20.08 7.79 -18.74
CA ASP A 79 -21.56 7.72 -18.77
C ASP A 79 -22.29 8.46 -17.63
N GLY A 80 -21.67 9.49 -17.02
CA GLY A 80 -22.35 10.35 -16.03
C GLY A 80 -22.71 9.70 -14.69
N LYS A 81 -22.28 8.46 -14.43
CA LYS A 81 -22.45 7.80 -13.13
C LYS A 81 -21.48 8.40 -12.10
N PRO A 82 -21.89 8.53 -10.82
CA PRO A 82 -21.00 9.03 -9.78
C PRO A 82 -19.77 8.11 -9.65
N ALA A 83 -18.59 8.70 -9.44
CA ALA A 83 -17.39 7.95 -9.11
C ALA A 83 -17.66 7.15 -7.84
N GLY A 84 -17.77 5.84 -7.99
CA GLY A 84 -17.97 4.95 -6.87
C GLY A 84 -16.71 4.87 -6.02
N ARG A 85 -16.90 4.63 -4.72
CA ARG A 85 -15.83 4.18 -3.83
C ARG A 85 -16.11 2.72 -3.53
N LEU A 86 -15.12 1.87 -3.75
CA LEU A 86 -15.21 0.45 -3.43
C LEU A 86 -14.49 0.20 -2.11
N LEU A 87 -15.21 -0.34 -1.13
CA LEU A 87 -14.66 -0.68 0.17
C LEU A 87 -14.53 -2.20 0.26
N VAL A 88 -13.29 -2.66 0.44
CA VAL A 88 -12.93 -4.08 0.56
C VAL A 88 -12.42 -4.31 1.97
N GLN A 89 -12.97 -5.30 2.67
CA GLN A 89 -12.46 -5.63 3.99
C GLN A 89 -11.13 -6.36 3.86
N LEU A 90 -10.16 -5.95 4.69
CA LEU A 90 -8.85 -6.59 4.70
C LEU A 90 -8.96 -7.95 5.40
N PRO A 91 -8.39 -9.02 4.81
CA PRO A 91 -8.28 -10.30 5.50
C PRO A 91 -7.58 -10.15 6.85
N LYS A 92 -7.90 -11.02 7.81
CA LYS A 92 -7.26 -11.03 9.14
C LYS A 92 -5.72 -10.99 9.09
N PRO A 93 -5.02 -11.81 8.28
CA PRO A 93 -3.56 -11.76 8.23
C PRO A 93 -3.02 -10.43 7.70
N VAL A 94 -3.70 -9.82 6.74
CA VAL A 94 -3.33 -8.52 6.20
C VAL A 94 -3.50 -7.40 7.23
N ARG A 95 -4.54 -7.45 8.06
CA ARG A 95 -4.72 -6.51 9.18
C ARG A 95 -3.64 -6.65 10.24
N GLN A 96 -3.25 -7.90 10.56
CA GLN A 96 -2.16 -8.17 11.49
C GLN A 96 -0.83 -7.65 10.93
N PHE A 97 -0.59 -7.82 9.63
CA PHE A 97 0.57 -7.25 8.96
C PHE A 97 0.58 -5.73 9.05
N VAL A 98 -0.52 -5.03 8.73
CA VAL A 98 -0.58 -3.56 8.84
C VAL A 98 -0.27 -3.09 10.25
N ALA A 99 -0.81 -3.77 11.27
CA ALA A 99 -0.54 -3.42 12.67
C ALA A 99 0.94 -3.62 13.05
N ALA A 100 1.56 -4.72 12.64
CA ALA A 100 2.98 -5.01 12.88
C ALA A 100 3.90 -4.08 12.05
N PHE A 101 3.52 -3.76 10.81
CA PHE A 101 4.21 -2.79 9.96
C PHE A 101 4.16 -1.38 10.55
N ASP A 102 3.01 -0.95 11.07
CA ASP A 102 2.87 0.34 11.75
C ASP A 102 3.59 0.41 13.11
N ALA A 103 3.89 -0.77 13.69
CA ALA A 103 4.70 -0.94 14.90
C ALA A 103 6.22 -0.94 14.61
N GLY A 104 6.63 -1.11 13.36
CA GLY A 104 8.03 -1.15 12.94
C GLY A 104 8.66 -2.55 12.95
N ASP A 105 7.85 -3.61 12.93
CA ASP A 105 8.34 -5.01 12.96
C ASP A 105 8.92 -5.49 11.62
N TYR A 106 8.83 -4.68 10.55
CA TYR A 106 9.31 -5.03 9.20
C TYR A 106 10.15 -3.90 8.57
N PRO A 107 11.30 -3.55 9.15
CA PRO A 107 12.16 -2.47 8.64
C PRO A 107 12.65 -2.71 7.20
N GLU A 108 12.70 -3.96 6.74
CA GLU A 108 13.07 -4.32 5.36
C GLU A 108 12.04 -3.91 4.30
N LEU A 109 10.79 -3.66 4.71
CA LEU A 109 9.70 -3.19 3.86
C LEU A 109 9.41 -1.70 4.06
N GLU A 110 9.99 -1.10 5.09
CA GLU A 110 9.92 0.33 5.29
C GLU A 110 10.72 0.98 4.18
N ARG A 111 10.02 1.76 3.36
CA ARG A 111 10.68 2.69 2.46
C ARG A 111 11.43 3.63 3.37
N GLY A 112 12.74 3.45 3.41
CA GLY A 112 13.61 4.39 4.07
C GLY A 112 13.20 5.76 3.55
N THR A 113 12.67 6.59 4.45
CA THR A 113 13.24 7.92 4.50
C THR A 113 14.71 7.65 4.77
N SER A 114 15.48 7.41 3.70
CA SER A 114 16.79 8.02 3.60
C SER A 114 16.54 9.41 4.14
N GLY A 115 17.03 9.64 5.37
CA GLY A 115 16.93 10.94 5.97
C GLY A 115 17.28 11.93 4.87
N THR A 116 16.64 13.07 4.86
CA THR A 116 17.35 14.18 5.46
C THR A 116 18.35 13.68 6.52
N GLU A 117 19.49 13.19 6.04
CA GLU A 117 20.75 13.38 6.72
C GLU A 117 20.74 14.87 7.03
N VAL A 118 20.37 15.19 8.26
CA VAL A 118 20.95 16.32 8.96
C VAL A 118 22.44 16.16 8.75
N ARG A 119 22.99 16.85 7.73
CA ARG A 119 24.43 16.90 7.49
C ARG A 119 25.07 17.20 8.85
N PRO A 120 25.84 16.28 9.45
CA PRO A 120 26.66 16.68 10.57
C PRO A 120 27.68 17.67 10.01
N MET A 121 27.72 18.81 10.65
CA MET A 121 28.72 19.87 10.58
C MET A 121 30.09 19.36 10.09
N VAL A 122 30.50 19.76 8.88
CA VAL A 122 31.92 19.92 8.56
C VAL A 122 32.24 21.39 8.71
N THR A 123 32.72 21.73 9.90
CA THR A 123 33.55 22.91 10.14
C THR A 123 34.66 22.93 9.10
N LEU A 124 34.68 23.95 8.23
CA LEU A 124 35.87 24.27 7.45
C LEU A 124 36.81 25.07 8.37
N PRO A 125 38.00 24.57 8.75
CA PRO A 125 39.08 25.45 9.10
C PRO A 125 39.54 26.17 7.82
N GLY A 126 39.71 27.49 7.90
CA GLY A 126 40.03 28.33 6.75
C GLY A 126 41.41 28.04 6.12
N PRO A 127 41.73 28.76 5.04
CA PRO A 127 43.12 29.06 4.75
C PRO A 127 43.34 30.58 4.61
N CYS A 128 44.39 31.03 5.32
CA CYS A 128 45.25 32.21 5.11
C CYS A 128 44.61 33.59 4.97
#